data_AF-Q99IV6-F1
#
_entry.id   AF-Q99IV6-F1
#
_cell.length_a   1.000
_cell.length_b   1.000
_cell.length_c   1.000
_cell.angle_alpha   90.00
_cell.angle_beta   90.00
_cell.angle_gamma   90.00
#
_symmetry.space_group_name_H-M   'P 1'
#
loop_
_entity.id
_entity.type
_entity.pdbx_description
1 polymer ?
#
loop_
_entity_poly.entity_id
_entity_poly.type
_entity_poly.pdbx_seq_one_letter_code
_entity_poly.pdbx_strand_id
1 'polypeptide(L)'
;MDISETYLTLGAATFELGVPMAAIIAMVFVPRMRKFAVVLLGAVTPLLVAYAFLAGSYFFAPAEPSGTFPFSAAWVMSFIVYLAFALVGAVLAFIPKPSNLYGRYLVGLVSAPISYALLYLVS
;
A
#
# COMPACT_ATOMS: atom_id res chain seq x y z
N MET A 1 -12.80 -18.43 -12.88
CA MET A 1 -11.76 -18.07 -11.89
C MET A 1 -11.37 -19.36 -11.22
N ASP A 2 -10.14 -19.79 -11.42
CA ASP A 2 -9.67 -21.02 -10.80
C ASP A 2 -9.58 -20.84 -9.28
N ILE A 3 -9.73 -21.93 -8.53
CA ILE A 3 -9.66 -21.91 -7.06
C ILE A 3 -8.33 -21.28 -6.59
N SER A 4 -7.24 -21.53 -7.31
CA SER A 4 -5.92 -20.94 -7.08
C SER A 4 -5.88 -19.41 -7.24
N GLU A 5 -6.47 -18.88 -8.32
CA GLU A 5 -6.55 -17.43 -8.58
C GLU A 5 -7.36 -16.71 -7.50
N THR A 6 -8.42 -17.37 -7.02
CA THR A 6 -9.29 -16.85 -5.96
C THR A 6 -8.51 -16.70 -4.65
N TYR A 7 -7.75 -17.74 -4.25
CA TYR A 7 -6.92 -17.67 -3.04
C TYR A 7 -5.76 -16.67 -3.15
N LEU A 8 -5.13 -16.55 -4.33
CA LEU A 8 -4.08 -15.56 -4.56
C LEU A 8 -4.61 -14.12 -4.42
N THR A 9 -5.76 -13.84 -5.01
CA THR A 9 -6.40 -12.52 -4.95
C THR A 9 -6.81 -12.19 -3.50
N LEU A 10 -7.43 -13.14 -2.80
CA LEU A 10 -7.80 -12.98 -1.39
C LEU A 10 -6.57 -12.75 -0.50
N GLY A 11 -5.48 -13.49 -0.73
CA GLY A 11 -4.22 -13.34 0.01
C GLY A 11 -3.61 -11.96 -0.19
N ALA A 12 -3.48 -11.52 -1.45
CA ALA A 12 -2.97 -10.19 -1.78
C ALA A 12 -3.84 -9.09 -1.17
N ALA A 13 -5.16 -9.13 -1.36
CA ALA A 13 -6.08 -8.15 -0.79
C ALA A 13 -6.03 -8.11 0.74
N THR A 14 -5.99 -9.27 1.40
CA THR A 14 -5.92 -9.34 2.87
C THR A 14 -4.61 -8.74 3.39
N PHE A 15 -3.49 -8.99 2.72
CA PHE A 15 -2.21 -8.43 3.11
C PHE A 15 -2.17 -6.91 2.90
N GLU A 16 -2.59 -6.45 1.73
CA GLU A 16 -2.50 -5.05 1.33
C GLU A 16 -3.45 -4.12 2.12
N LEU A 17 -4.59 -4.65 2.56
CA LEU A 17 -5.50 -3.96 3.48
C LEU A 17 -5.14 -4.20 4.95
N GLY A 18 -4.58 -5.36 5.27
CA GLY A 18 -4.19 -5.73 6.63
C GLY A 18 -3.06 -4.86 7.17
N VAL A 19 -2.06 -4.55 6.35
CA VAL A 19 -0.92 -3.71 6.74
C VAL A 19 -1.31 -2.28 7.15
N PRO A 20 -2.10 -1.49 6.38
CA PRO A 20 -2.53 -0.17 6.81
C PRO A 20 -3.47 -0.25 8.01
N MET A 21 -4.33 -1.27 8.10
CA MET A 21 -5.22 -1.46 9.24
C MET A 21 -4.42 -1.76 10.52
N ALA A 22 -3.43 -2.65 10.45
CA ALA A 22 -2.51 -2.92 11.54
C ALA A 22 -1.70 -1.67 11.93
N ALA A 23 -1.28 -0.86 10.95
CA ALA A 23 -0.60 0.40 11.21
C ALA A 23 -1.51 1.43 11.91
N ILE A 24 -2.78 1.55 11.52
CA ILE A 24 -3.76 2.40 12.21
C ILE A 24 -3.96 1.91 13.65
N ILE A 25 -4.16 0.61 13.86
CA ILE A 25 -4.32 0.02 15.19
C ILE A 25 -3.08 0.31 16.05
N ALA A 26 -1.87 0.08 15.52
CA ALA A 26 -0.63 0.37 16.22
C ALA A 26 -0.47 1.87 16.52
N MET A 27 -0.90 2.76 15.62
CA MET A 27 -0.90 4.21 15.85
C MET A 27 -1.85 4.60 17.00
N VAL A 28 -3.05 4.04 17.05
CA VAL A 28 -4.05 4.37 18.07
C VAL A 28 -3.64 3.81 19.44
N PHE A 29 -3.37 2.51 19.50
CA PHE A 29 -3.25 1.74 20.74
C PHE A 29 -1.83 1.55 21.25
N VAL A 30 -0.80 1.77 20.43
CA VAL A 30 0.60 1.56 20.81
C VAL A 30 1.41 2.85 20.64
N PRO A 31 1.45 3.74 21.66
CA PRO A 31 2.14 5.04 21.58
C PRO A 31 3.60 4.94 21.16
N ARG A 32 4.29 3.87 21.58
CA ARG A 32 5.68 3.60 21.21
C ARG A 32 5.87 3.35 19.71
N MET A 33 4.85 2.80 19.04
CA MET A 33 4.88 2.45 17.61
C MET A 33 4.27 3.52 16.71
N ARG A 34 3.62 4.57 17.25
CA ARG A 34 3.05 5.69 16.46
C ARG A 34 4.00 6.23 15.41
N LYS A 35 5.25 6.43 15.82
CA LYS A 35 6.33 6.96 14.98
C LYS A 35 6.66 6.06 13.78
N PHE A 36 6.52 4.75 13.94
CA PHE A 36 6.74 3.75 12.90
C PHE A 36 5.49 3.63 12.01
N ALA A 37 4.33 3.47 12.64
CA ALA A 37 3.04 3.31 11.98
C ALA A 37 2.72 4.47 11.02
N VAL A 38 2.99 5.72 11.41
CA VAL A 38 2.74 6.88 10.55
C VAL A 38 3.62 6.90 9.30
N VAL A 39 4.86 6.41 9.38
CA VAL A 39 5.74 6.28 8.20
C VAL A 39 5.20 5.17 7.29
N LEU A 40 4.82 4.03 7.85
CA LEU A 40 4.30 2.91 7.10
C LEU A 40 2.99 3.28 6.38
N LEU A 41 2.11 4.03 7.06
CA LEU A 41 0.89 4.58 6.46
C LEU A 41 1.22 5.52 5.29
N GLY A 42 2.18 6.43 5.47
CA GLY A 42 2.64 7.30 4.38
C GLY A 42 3.16 6.50 3.18
N ALA A 43 3.89 5.42 3.42
CA ALA A 43 4.47 4.58 2.39
C ALA A 43 3.43 3.83 1.53
N VAL A 44 2.37 3.31 2.16
CA VAL A 44 1.31 2.58 1.45
C VAL A 44 0.23 3.49 0.86
N THR A 45 0.14 4.75 1.29
CA THR A 45 -0.93 5.67 0.87
C THR A 45 -1.00 5.87 -0.64
N PRO A 46 0.09 6.09 -1.39
CA PRO A 46 0.01 6.29 -2.84
C PRO A 46 -0.68 5.14 -3.57
N LEU A 47 -0.46 3.89 -3.12
CA LEU A 47 -1.11 2.72 -3.71
C LEU A 47 -2.59 2.63 -3.29
N LEU A 48 -2.91 2.92 -2.03
CA LEU A 48 -4.31 2.98 -1.56
C LEU A 48 -5.11 4.06 -2.30
N VAL A 49 -4.49 5.20 -2.60
CA VAL A 49 -5.10 6.26 -3.41
C VAL A 49 -5.34 5.76 -4.84
N ALA A 50 -4.37 5.08 -5.45
CA ALA A 50 -4.56 4.46 -6.77
C ALA A 50 -5.74 3.47 -6.78
N TYR A 51 -5.90 2.66 -5.74
CA TYR A 51 -7.07 1.79 -5.59
C TYR A 51 -8.37 2.53 -5.42
N ALA A 52 -8.41 3.62 -4.66
CA ALA A 52 -9.60 4.44 -4.53
C ALA A 52 -10.01 5.04 -5.89
N PHE A 53 -9.06 5.46 -6.72
CA PHE A 53 -9.33 5.92 -8.09
C PHE A 53 -9.86 4.79 -8.99
N LEU A 54 -9.28 3.59 -8.89
CA LEU A 54 -9.66 2.42 -9.68
C LEU A 54 -11.05 1.90 -9.29
N ALA A 55 -11.38 1.94 -7.99
CA ALA A 55 -12.72 1.65 -7.51
C ALA A 55 -13.71 2.75 -7.93
N GLY A 56 -13.32 4.02 -7.84
CA GLY A 56 -14.14 5.15 -8.29
C GLY A 56 -14.50 5.05 -9.77
N SER A 57 -13.53 4.78 -10.65
CA SER A 57 -13.79 4.59 -12.07
C SER A 57 -14.74 3.43 -12.34
N TYR A 58 -14.64 2.34 -11.58
CA TYR A 58 -15.57 1.20 -11.65
C TYR A 58 -17.02 1.57 -11.30
N PHE A 59 -17.23 2.42 -10.29
CA PHE A 59 -18.58 2.82 -9.86
C PHE A 59 -19.18 3.96 -10.71
N PHE A 60 -18.35 4.86 -11.25
CA PHE A 60 -18.83 6.04 -11.97
C PHE A 60 -18.87 5.88 -13.50
N ALA A 61 -18.22 4.86 -14.07
CA ALA A 61 -18.33 4.51 -15.48
C ALA A 61 -18.67 3.01 -15.59
N PRO A 62 -19.90 2.64 -16.02
CA PRO A 62 -20.25 1.24 -16.27
C PRO A 62 -19.57 0.77 -17.56
N ALA A 63 -18.25 0.64 -17.52
CA ALA A 63 -17.44 0.21 -18.64
C ALA A 63 -17.46 -1.32 -18.70
N GLU A 64 -18.38 -1.83 -19.52
CA GLU A 64 -18.43 -3.18 -20.12
C GLU A 64 -18.39 -4.41 -19.19
N PRO A 65 -18.99 -5.55 -19.58
CA PRO A 65 -19.00 -6.79 -18.78
C PRO A 65 -17.61 -7.38 -18.48
N SER A 66 -16.55 -6.87 -19.13
CA SER A 66 -15.14 -7.23 -18.90
C SER A 66 -14.49 -6.52 -17.70
N GLY A 67 -15.14 -5.50 -17.13
CA GLY A 67 -14.62 -4.62 -16.08
C GLY A 67 -14.49 -5.23 -14.67
N THR A 68 -14.99 -6.44 -14.43
CA THR A 68 -14.76 -7.17 -13.17
C THR A 68 -13.33 -7.72 -13.06
N PHE A 69 -12.70 -8.04 -14.20
CA PHE A 69 -11.34 -8.54 -14.29
C PHE A 69 -10.26 -7.53 -13.80
N PRO A 70 -10.31 -6.22 -14.12
CA PRO A 70 -9.28 -5.27 -13.67
C PRO A 70 -9.24 -5.04 -12.17
N PHE A 71 -10.36 -5.10 -11.44
CA PHE A 71 -10.33 -4.83 -9.99
C PHE A 71 -9.71 -5.97 -9.18
N SER A 72 -10.08 -7.23 -9.47
CA SER A 72 -9.46 -8.39 -8.79
C SER A 72 -8.00 -8.57 -9.19
N ALA A 73 -7.66 -8.31 -10.46
CA ALA A 73 -6.28 -8.42 -10.94
C ALA A 73 -5.37 -7.31 -10.37
N ALA A 74 -5.93 -6.12 -10.05
CA ALA A 74 -5.15 -5.00 -9.52
C ALA A 74 -4.38 -5.37 -8.26
N TRP A 75 -4.99 -6.14 -7.34
CA TRP A 75 -4.34 -6.63 -6.11
C TRP A 75 -3.13 -7.51 -6.42
N VAL A 76 -3.30 -8.49 -7.32
CA VAL A 76 -2.21 -9.42 -7.62
C VAL A 76 -1.08 -8.74 -8.38
N MET A 77 -1.42 -7.85 -9.33
CA MET A 77 -0.44 -7.16 -10.17
C MET A 77 0.36 -6.10 -9.41
N SER A 78 -0.27 -5.41 -8.45
CA SER A 78 0.39 -4.38 -7.67
C SER A 78 1.14 -4.95 -6.45
N PHE A 79 0.90 -6.20 -6.05
CA PHE A 79 1.40 -6.79 -4.81
C PHE A 79 2.92 -6.62 -4.63
N ILE A 80 3.70 -6.82 -5.69
CA ILE A 80 5.17 -6.64 -5.65
C ILE A 80 5.53 -5.17 -5.38
N VAL A 81 4.82 -4.24 -6.03
CA VAL A 81 5.01 -2.80 -5.84
C VAL A 81 4.59 -2.39 -4.43
N TYR A 82 3.47 -2.91 -3.94
CA TYR A 82 3.01 -2.72 -2.57
C TYR A 82 4.06 -3.20 -1.57
N LEU A 83 4.58 -4.41 -1.76
CA LEU A 83 5.58 -5.00 -0.88
C LEU A 83 6.86 -4.16 -0.88
N ALA A 84 7.30 -3.68 -2.04
CA ALA A 84 8.43 -2.75 -2.15
C ALA A 84 8.18 -1.45 -1.37
N PHE A 85 6.97 -0.89 -1.43
CA PHE A 85 6.59 0.31 -0.67
C PHE A 85 6.58 0.04 0.84
N ALA A 86 5.98 -1.07 1.27
CA ALA A 86 5.91 -1.45 2.67
C ALA A 86 7.29 -1.72 3.27
N LEU A 87 8.17 -2.42 2.54
CA LEU A 87 9.53 -2.71 2.97
C LEU A 87 10.38 -1.44 3.04
N VAL A 88 10.39 -0.61 1.99
CA VAL A 88 11.13 0.66 2.00
C VAL A 88 10.58 1.58 3.09
N GLY A 89 9.26 1.68 3.24
CA GLY A 89 8.61 2.42 4.32
C GLY A 89 9.02 1.93 5.71
N ALA A 90 9.07 0.61 5.92
CA ALA A 90 9.51 0.00 7.17
C ALA A 90 10.99 0.29 7.45
N VAL A 91 11.88 0.12 6.47
CA VAL A 91 13.31 0.45 6.57
C VAL A 91 13.48 1.92 6.92
N LEU A 92 12.79 2.81 6.18
CA LEU A 92 12.80 4.23 6.46
C LEU A 92 12.32 4.49 7.88
N ALA A 93 11.33 3.78 8.40
CA ALA A 93 10.79 4.00 9.74
C ALA A 93 11.79 3.76 10.88
N PHE A 94 12.86 2.98 10.65
CA PHE A 94 13.97 2.78 11.60
C PHE A 94 14.97 3.94 11.62
N ILE A 95 14.99 4.78 10.58
CA ILE A 95 15.90 5.93 10.52
C ILE A 95 15.45 7.00 11.54
N PRO A 96 16.36 7.63 12.30
CA PRO A 96 16.04 8.75 13.17
C PRO A 96 15.38 9.87 12.38
N LYS A 97 14.13 10.20 12.72
CA LYS A 97 13.30 11.18 12.01
C LYS A 97 12.82 12.30 12.92
N PRO A 98 12.43 13.45 12.36
CA PRO A 98 11.83 14.56 13.11
C PRO A 98 10.71 14.09 14.04
N SER A 99 10.54 14.77 15.19
CA SER A 99 9.52 14.45 16.19
C SER A 99 8.09 14.62 15.65
N ASN A 100 7.92 15.46 14.63
CA ASN A 100 6.63 15.74 13.99
C ASN A 100 6.10 14.53 13.22
N LEU A 101 4.86 14.12 13.53
CA LEU A 101 4.16 13.03 12.86
C LEU A 101 3.91 13.31 11.38
N TYR A 102 3.56 14.56 11.02
CA TYR A 102 3.33 14.94 9.61
C TYR A 102 4.59 14.77 8.77
N GLY A 103 5.75 15.17 9.30
CA GLY A 103 7.04 14.96 8.62
C GLY A 103 7.34 13.48 8.42
N ARG A 104 7.02 12.62 9.40
CA ARG A 104 7.21 11.17 9.30
C ARG A 104 6.32 10.55 8.22
N TYR A 105 5.08 11.02 8.11
CA TYR A 105 4.16 10.61 7.07
C TYR A 105 4.70 10.98 5.68
N LEU A 106 5.18 12.22 5.50
CA LEU A 106 5.77 12.66 4.23
C LEU A 106 7.02 11.86 3.85
N VAL A 107 7.87 11.51 4.82
CA VAL A 107 9.02 10.61 4.56
C VAL A 107 8.54 9.22 4.11
N GLY A 108 7.44 8.74 4.70
CA GLY A 108 6.75 7.55 4.20
C GLY A 108 6.32 7.73 2.75
N LEU A 109 5.67 8.83 2.42
CA LEU A 109 5.16 9.10 1.07
C LEU A 109 6.27 9.19 0.01
N VAL A 110 7.47 9.66 0.37
CA VAL A 110 8.67 9.65 -0.49
C VAL A 110 9.20 8.23 -0.73
N SER A 111 8.75 7.21 0.02
CA SER A 111 9.09 5.82 -0.32
C SER A 111 8.59 5.44 -1.71
N ALA A 112 7.49 6.01 -2.20
CA ALA A 112 6.97 5.69 -3.52
C ALA A 112 7.97 5.97 -4.67
N PRO A 113 8.54 7.19 -4.81
CA PRO A 113 9.57 7.43 -5.82
C PRO A 113 10.86 6.65 -5.56
N ILE A 114 11.23 6.38 -4.30
CA ILE A 114 12.42 5.57 -3.97
C ILE A 114 12.22 4.12 -4.42
N SER A 115 11.09 3.52 -4.09
CA SER A 115 10.73 2.16 -4.49
C SER A 115 10.61 2.05 -6.01
N TYR A 116 10.06 3.06 -6.70
CA TYR A 116 10.03 3.12 -8.16
C TYR A 116 11.45 3.13 -8.75
N ALA A 117 12.34 3.97 -8.23
CA ALA A 117 13.74 4.02 -8.67
C ALA A 117 14.48 2.69 -8.42
N LEU A 118 14.23 2.05 -7.27
CA LEU A 118 14.82 0.74 -6.95
C LEU A 118 14.33 -0.37 -7.86
N LEU A 119 13.03 -0.40 -8.17
CA LEU A 119 12.48 -1.39 -9.10
C LEU A 119 13.07 -1.20 -10.50
N TYR A 120 13.20 0.04 -10.98
CA TYR A 120 13.81 0.36 -12.28
C TYR A 120 15.28 -0.05 -12.38
N LEU A 121 16.03 -0.05 -11.28
CA LEU A 121 17.44 -0.48 -11.26
C LEU A 121 17.64 -2.00 -11.32
N VAL A 122 16.60 -2.77 -10.99
CA VAL A 122 16.66 -4.24 -10.89
C VAL A 122 15.98 -4.93 -12.09
N SER A 123 15.14 -4.20 -12.83
CA SER A 123 14.50 -4.62 -14.08
C SER A 123 15.32 -4.31 -15.32
#